data_AF-A0A2C9TRL4-F1
#
_entry.id   AF-A0A2C9TRL4-F1
#
_cell.length_a   1.000
_cell.length_b   1.000
_cell.length_c   1.000
_cell.angle_alpha   90.00
_cell.angle_beta   90.00
_cell.angle_gamma   90.00
#
_symmetry.space_group_name_H-M   'P 1'
#
loop_
_entity.id
_entity.type
_entity.pdbx_description
1 polymer ?
#
loop_
_entity_poly.entity_id
_entity_poly.type
_entity_poly.pdbx_seq_one_letter_code
_entity_poly.pdbx_strand_id
1 'polypeptide(L)'
;ADFYDVPAGTDHAIGSSILILETQQSSDTTYRIYDYDRRDQNVQLRELHLEQSKDVIELGNHDPNNTPISTHIDTNTVTQF
;
A
#
# COMPACT_ATOMS: atom_id res chain seq x y z
N ALA A 1 -7.02 -12.87 -10.36
CA ALA A 1 -6.72 -11.50 -9.95
C ALA A 1 -6.28 -11.59 -8.52
N ASP A 2 -5.12 -11.03 -8.20
CA ASP A 2 -4.63 -11.02 -6.83
C ASP A 2 -5.25 -9.83 -6.09
N PHE A 3 -5.39 -9.96 -4.78
CA PHE A 3 -5.86 -8.91 -3.90
C PHE A 3 -4.88 -8.83 -2.74
N TYR A 4 -4.61 -7.59 -2.33
CA TYR A 4 -3.71 -7.30 -1.24
C TYR A 4 -4.40 -6.31 -0.31
N ASP A 5 -4.56 -6.68 0.95
CA ASP A 5 -4.89 -5.73 2.01
C ASP A 5 -3.62 -4.98 2.43
N VAL A 6 -3.74 -3.66 2.54
CA VAL A 6 -2.65 -2.76 2.89
C VAL A 6 -3.12 -1.84 4.03
N PRO A 7 -3.03 -2.32 5.29
CA PRO A 7 -3.41 -1.53 6.46
C PRO A 7 -2.56 -0.27 6.61
N ALA A 8 -3.11 0.74 7.30
CA ALA A 8 -2.35 1.92 7.70
C ALA A 8 -1.11 1.51 8.52
N GLY A 9 0.01 2.22 8.32
CA GLY A 9 1.28 1.88 8.95
C GLY A 9 2.12 0.81 8.23
N THR A 10 1.58 0.18 7.16
CA THR A 10 2.32 -0.75 6.30
C THR A 10 3.21 0.00 5.32
N ASP A 11 4.52 -0.23 5.35
CA ASP A 11 5.43 0.20 4.29
C ASP A 11 5.20 -0.62 3.02
N HIS A 12 4.91 0.04 1.91
CA HIS A 12 4.61 -0.63 0.64
C HIS A 12 4.93 0.28 -0.56
N ALA A 13 5.15 -0.35 -1.71
CA ALA A 13 5.37 0.33 -2.98
C ALA A 13 4.75 -0.43 -4.14
N ILE A 14 4.18 0.31 -5.09
CA ILE A 14 3.64 -0.23 -6.34
C ILE A 14 4.76 -0.20 -7.39
N GLY A 15 5.13 -1.38 -7.88
CA GLY A 15 6.16 -1.55 -8.91
C GLY A 15 5.70 -1.10 -10.30
N SER A 16 6.63 -1.07 -11.26
CA SER A 16 6.30 -0.80 -12.66
C SER A 16 5.56 -1.97 -13.31
N SER A 17 4.86 -1.71 -14.42
CA SER A 17 4.25 -2.73 -15.29
C SER A 17 3.08 -3.51 -14.67
N ILE A 18 2.31 -2.89 -13.79
CA ILE A 18 1.07 -3.45 -13.22
C ILE A 18 -0.11 -2.50 -13.44
N LEU A 19 -1.29 -3.09 -13.65
CA LEU A 19 -2.57 -2.38 -13.64
C LEU A 19 -3.30 -2.80 -12.35
N ILE A 20 -3.69 -1.82 -11.55
CA ILE A 20 -4.39 -2.05 -10.29
C ILE A 20 -5.68 -1.26 -10.23
N LEU A 21 -6.63 -1.77 -9.46
CA LEU A 21 -7.74 -1.01 -8.92
C LEU A 21 -7.47 -0.85 -7.42
N GLU A 22 -7.27 0.38 -6.97
CA GLU A 22 -7.03 0.69 -5.56
C GLU A 22 -8.29 1.33 -4.96
N THR A 23 -8.80 0.72 -3.89
CA THR A 23 -9.88 1.30 -3.07
C THR A 23 -9.28 1.79 -1.77
N GLN A 24 -9.29 3.12 -1.56
CA GLN A 24 -8.68 3.76 -0.40
C GLN A 24 -9.68 4.67 0.33
N GLN A 25 -9.40 4.99 1.59
CA GLN A 25 -10.12 6.04 2.30
C GLN A 25 -9.91 7.39 1.59
N SER A 26 -10.83 8.32 1.78
CA SER A 26 -10.69 9.69 1.25
C SER A 26 -9.63 10.47 2.06
N SER A 27 -8.36 10.16 1.83
CA SER A 27 -7.17 10.74 2.45
C SER A 27 -6.12 10.98 1.37
N ASP A 28 -5.29 12.01 1.54
CA ASP A 28 -4.16 12.32 0.64
C ASP A 28 -2.82 12.29 1.39
N THR A 29 -2.80 11.72 2.61
CA THR A 29 -1.60 11.67 3.43
C THR A 29 -0.67 10.54 2.96
N THR A 30 0.53 10.89 2.49
CA THR A 30 1.58 9.94 2.13
C THR A 30 2.91 10.30 2.80
N TYR A 31 3.43 9.43 3.66
CA TYR A 31 4.78 9.57 4.21
C TYR A 31 5.77 8.74 3.40
N ARG A 32 6.69 9.43 2.71
CA ARG A 32 7.61 8.79 1.77
C ARG A 32 8.94 8.53 2.45
N ILE A 33 9.38 7.27 2.43
CA ILE A 33 10.67 6.86 3.01
C ILE A 33 11.81 6.96 1.99
N TYR A 34 11.58 6.48 0.76
CA TYR A 34 12.53 6.54 -0.33
C TYR A 34 11.83 6.71 -1.68
N ASP A 35 12.52 7.33 -2.65
CA ASP A 35 11.90 7.71 -3.92
C ASP A 35 12.71 7.44 -5.18
N TYR A 36 13.78 6.65 -5.10
CA TYR A 36 14.65 6.37 -6.26
C TYR A 36 15.25 7.63 -6.90
N ASP A 37 15.53 8.65 -6.08
CA ASP A 37 16.05 9.96 -6.52
C ASP A 37 15.23 10.63 -7.65
N ARG A 38 13.93 10.31 -7.71
CA ARG A 38 13.02 10.90 -8.70
C ARG A 38 12.88 12.39 -8.48
N ARG A 39 12.81 13.09 -9.60
CA ARG A 39 12.64 14.54 -9.63
C ARG A 39 11.21 14.92 -9.99
N ASP A 40 10.73 15.99 -9.37
CA ASP A 40 9.46 16.62 -9.69
C ASP A 40 9.53 17.40 -11.01
N GLN A 41 8.43 18.07 -11.35
CA GLN A 41 8.34 18.91 -12.56
C GLN A 41 9.32 20.10 -12.54
N ASN A 42 9.82 20.48 -11.37
CA ASN A 42 10.78 21.56 -11.16
C ASN A 42 12.23 21.05 -11.02
N VAL A 43 12.48 19.77 -11.36
CA VAL A 43 13.80 19.13 -11.31
C VAL A 43 14.33 19.02 -9.86
N GLN A 44 13.49 19.10 -8.84
CA GLN A 44 13.85 18.90 -7.43
C GLN A 44 13.58 17.48 -6.98
N LEU A 45 14.38 16.96 -6.04
CA LEU A 45 14.07 15.68 -5.40
C LEU A 45 12.74 15.82 -4.64
N ARG A 46 11.86 14.82 -4.77
CA ARG A 46 10.58 14.83 -4.06
C ARG A 46 10.82 14.68 -2.56
N GLU A 47 9.93 15.29 -1.78
CA GLU A 47 10.01 15.29 -0.32
C GLU A 47 9.91 13.88 0.27
N LEU A 48 10.73 13.65 1.29
CA LEU A 48 10.75 12.48 2.15
C LEU A 48 10.25 12.88 3.55
N HIS A 49 9.52 11.98 4.20
CA HIS A 49 8.83 12.23 5.47
C HIS A 49 9.34 11.27 6.55
N LEU A 50 10.66 11.24 6.79
CA LEU A 50 11.30 10.18 7.59
C LEU A 50 10.83 10.13 9.05
N GLU A 51 10.71 11.27 9.72
CA GLU A 51 10.27 11.31 11.12
C GLU A 51 8.80 10.91 11.25
N GLN A 52 7.92 11.45 10.39
CA GLN A 52 6.51 11.06 10.36
C GLN A 52 6.32 9.58 10.03
N SER A 53 7.16 9.03 9.15
CA SER A 53 7.14 7.60 8.82
C SER A 53 7.49 6.76 10.04
N LYS A 54 8.52 7.15 10.82
CA LYS A 54 8.89 6.45 12.07
C LYS A 54 7.77 6.47 13.10
N ASP A 55 7.01 7.56 13.17
CA ASP A 55 5.93 7.73 14.14
C ASP A 55 4.73 6.81 13.85
N VAL A 56 4.53 6.39 12.59
CA VAL A 56 3.34 5.62 12.17
C VAL A 56 3.61 4.24 11.61
N ILE A 57 4.87 3.88 11.33
CA ILE A 57 5.20 2.57 10.76
C ILE A 57 4.97 1.46 11.79
N GLU A 58 4.27 0.41 11.39
CA GLU A 58 4.02 -0.75 12.24
C GLU A 58 5.04 -1.86 11.97
N LEU A 59 5.95 -2.09 12.92
CA LEU A 59 6.96 -3.15 12.86
C LEU A 59 6.44 -4.41 13.57
N GLY A 60 5.58 -5.18 12.91
CA GLY A 60 5.01 -6.42 13.46
C GLY A 60 4.73 -7.48 12.38
N ASN A 61 4.69 -8.76 12.77
CA ASN A 61 4.39 -9.89 11.88
C ASN A 61 2.88 -10.04 11.60
N HIS A 62 2.18 -8.93 11.39
CA HIS A 62 0.79 -8.99 10.91
C HIS A 62 0.84 -9.04 9.39
N ASP A 63 0.78 -10.25 8.83
CA ASP A 63 0.65 -10.44 7.40
C ASP A 63 -0.84 -10.65 7.08
N PRO A 64 -1.58 -9.59 6.70
CA PRO A 64 -2.99 -9.71 6.35
C PRO A 64 -3.17 -10.44 5.00
N ASN A 65 -2.10 -10.87 4.33
CA ASN A 65 -2.15 -11.48 3.00
C ASN A 65 -1.70 -12.96 3.00
N ASN A 66 -1.52 -13.58 4.17
CA ASN A 66 -0.85 -14.88 4.30
C ASN A 66 -1.66 -16.08 3.79
N THR A 67 -3.00 -16.02 3.77
CA THR A 67 -3.84 -17.09 3.19
C THR A 67 -5.22 -16.57 2.78
N PRO A 68 -5.53 -16.49 1.48
CA PRO A 68 -6.88 -16.14 1.04
C PRO A 68 -7.92 -17.17 1.48
N ILE A 69 -8.95 -16.72 2.17
CA ILE A 69 -10.18 -17.45 2.44
C ILE A 69 -11.16 -17.16 1.32
N SER A 70 -11.36 -18.12 0.42
CA SER A 70 -12.40 -18.02 -0.62
C SER A 70 -13.69 -18.68 -0.13
N THR A 71 -14.77 -17.89 -0.06
CA THR A 71 -16.11 -18.34 0.32
C THR A 71 -17.07 -18.15 -0.85
N HIS A 72 -17.92 -19.14 -1.11
CA HIS A 72 -19.03 -19.01 -2.05
C HIS A 72 -20.26 -18.47 -1.31
N ILE A 73 -20.75 -17.30 -1.72
CA ILE A 73 -21.99 -16.69 -1.23
C ILE A 73 -22.91 -16.52 -2.43
N ASP A 74 -24.00 -17.30 -2.46
CA ASP A 74 -24.95 -17.38 -3.56
C ASP A 74 -24.27 -17.71 -4.91
N THR A 75 -24.26 -16.77 -5.87
CA THR A 75 -23.58 -16.91 -7.17
C THR A 75 -22.19 -16.26 -7.20
N ASN A 76 -21.76 -15.64 -6.10
CA ASN A 76 -20.52 -14.88 -6.04
C ASN A 76 -19.42 -15.68 -5.33
N THR A 77 -18.17 -15.43 -5.74
CA THR A 77 -16.99 -15.88 -5.00
C THR A 77 -16.42 -14.67 -4.27
N VAL A 78 -16.33 -14.77 -2.95
CA VAL A 78 -15.75 -13.74 -2.08
C VAL A 78 -14.41 -14.25 -1.59
N THR A 79 -13.34 -13.55 -1.91
CA THR A 79 -12.00 -13.84 -1.38
C THR A 79 -11.65 -12.79 -0.34
N GLN A 80 -11.41 -13.23 0.89
CA GLN A 80 -10.96 -12.42 2.00
C GLN A 80 -9.52 -12.81 2.33
N PHE A 81 -8.69 -11.83 2.64
CA PHE A 81 -7.33 -12.02 3.13
C PHE A 81 -7.31 -11.57 4.60
#